data_AF-G9QR07-F1
#
_entry.id   AF-G9QR07-F1
#
_cell.length_a   1.000
_cell.length_b   1.000
_cell.length_c   1.000
_cell.angle_alpha   90.00
_cell.angle_beta   90.00
_cell.angle_gamma   90.00
#
_symmetry.space_group_name_H-M   'P 1'
#
loop_
_entity.id
_entity.type
_entity.pdbx_description
1 polymer ?
#
loop_
_entity_poly.entity_id
_entity_poly.type
_entity_poly.pdbx_seq_one_letter_code
_entity_poly.pdbx_strand_id
1 'polypeptide(L)' 'MKQITLTVSSRDYTITLDDDFAEVFERDWQKFMGGKKFIEPRELINAFVEKSYESYTNLRVVKDVTKEIEEILKPENK' A
#
# COMPACT_ATOMS: atom_id res chain seq x y z
N MET A 1 12.56 3.95 -14.19
CA MET A 1 12.98 4.01 -12.77
C MET A 1 13.06 5.47 -12.36
N LYS A 2 12.24 5.88 -11.39
CA LYS A 2 12.13 7.25 -10.88
C LYS A 2 12.65 7.32 -9.44
N GLN A 3 13.40 8.37 -9.15
CA GLN A 3 13.88 8.66 -7.79
C GLN A 3 12.94 9.61 -7.08
N ILE A 4 12.63 9.30 -5.82
CA ILE A 4 11.79 10.13 -4.95
C ILE A 4 12.52 10.35 -3.64
N THR A 5 12.55 11.59 -3.18
CA THR A 5 13.13 11.96 -1.88
C THR A 5 12.03 12.19 -0.85
N LEU A 6 12.15 11.53 0.30
CA LEU A 6 11.24 11.61 1.43
C LEU A 6 11.98 12.13 2.64
N THR A 7 11.40 13.11 3.34
CA THR A 7 11.97 13.64 4.58
C THR A 7 11.29 12.98 5.78
N VAL A 8 12.07 12.25 6.58
CA VAL A 8 11.65 11.64 7.84
C VAL A 8 12.37 12.34 8.99
N SER A 9 11.60 12.98 9.87
CA SER A 9 12.08 14.00 10.82
C SER A 9 12.97 15.06 10.14
N SER A 10 14.29 15.00 10.36
CA SER A 10 15.28 15.95 9.86
C SER A 10 16.24 15.33 8.83
N ARG A 11 15.90 14.16 8.28
CA ARG A 11 16.75 13.45 7.32
C ARG A 11 16.00 13.14 6.04
N ASP A 12 16.69 13.32 4.93
CA ASP A 12 16.20 12.99 3.60
C ASP A 12 16.65 11.58 3.20
N TYR A 13 15.72 10.84 2.61
CA TYR A 13 15.94 9.49 2.11
C TYR A 13 15.49 9.43 0.65
N THR A 14 16.36 8.97 -0.24
CA THR A 14 16.04 8.80 -1.65
C THR A 14 15.78 7.34 -1.94
N ILE A 15 14.62 7.04 -2.52
CA ILE A 15 14.21 5.71 -2.98
C ILE A 15 14.11 5.71 -4.51
N THR A 16 14.29 4.54 -5.11
CA THR A 16 14.11 4.34 -6.57
C THR A 16 12.97 3.38 -6.79
N LEU A 17 12.00 3.78 -7.61
CA LEU A 17 10.78 3.02 -7.92
C LEU A 17 10.62 2.87 -9.43
N ASP A 18 9.83 1.87 -9.85
CA ASP A 18 9.37 1.77 -11.24
C ASP A 18 8.48 2.98 -11.59
N ASP A 19 8.50 3.41 -12.86
CA ASP A 19 7.92 4.71 -13.25
C ASP A 19 6.40 4.76 -13.06
N ASP A 20 5.71 3.66 -13.40
CA ASP A 20 4.26 3.52 -13.23
C ASP A 20 3.85 3.50 -11.76
N PHE A 21 4.61 2.80 -10.92
CA PHE A 21 4.38 2.78 -9.48
C PHE A 21 4.72 4.11 -8.82
N ALA A 22 5.76 4.81 -9.30
CA ALA A 22 6.21 6.06 -8.71
C ALA A 22 5.13 7.15 -8.76
N GLU A 23 4.37 7.26 -9.86
CA GLU A 23 3.26 8.21 -9.97
C GLU A 23 2.15 7.94 -8.95
N VAL A 24 1.79 6.66 -8.77
CA VAL A 24 0.80 6.23 -7.78
C VAL A 24 1.30 6.51 -6.38
N PHE A 25 2.56 6.16 -6.09
CA PHE A 25 3.19 6.36 -4.80
C PHE A 25 3.25 7.85 -4.43
N GLU A 26 3.71 8.74 -5.32
CA GLU A 26 3.80 10.18 -5.04
C GLU A 26 2.43 10.77 -4.70
N ARG A 27 1.40 10.42 -5.47
CA ARG A 27 0.04 10.89 -5.23
C ARG A 27 -0.46 10.45 -3.85
N ASP A 28 -0.27 9.19 -3.50
CA ASP A 28 -0.77 8.64 -2.24
C ASP A 28 0.07 9.14 -1.05
N TRP A 29 1.38 9.33 -1.24
CA TRP A 29 2.27 9.96 -0.28
C TRP A 29 1.88 11.41 0.01
N GLN A 30 1.61 12.23 -1.02
CA GLN A 30 1.17 13.62 -0.83
C GLN A 30 -0.15 13.70 -0.08
N LYS A 31 -1.10 12.80 -0.37
CA LYS A 31 -2.36 12.69 0.39
C LYS A 31 -2.12 12.33 1.84
N PHE A 32 -1.27 11.33 2.10
CA PHE A 32 -0.91 10.90 3.46
C PHE A 32 -0.27 12.04 4.25
N MET A 33 0.66 12.78 3.63
CA MET A 33 1.38 13.88 4.28
C MET A 33 0.47 15.06 4.62
N GLY A 34 -0.68 15.23 3.96
CA GLY A 34 -1.63 16.31 4.26
C GLY A 34 -1.01 17.71 4.21
N GLY A 35 -0.03 17.91 3.33
CA GLY A 35 0.73 19.17 3.22
C GLY A 35 1.90 19.33 4.21
N LYS A 36 2.16 18.35 5.09
CA LYS A 36 3.37 18.34 5.93
C LYS A 36 4.63 18.17 5.06
N LYS A 37 5.72 18.82 5.48
CA LYS A 37 7.02 18.73 4.79
C LYS A 37 7.81 17.48 5.17
N PHE A 38 7.63 16.98 6.39
CA PHE A 38 8.30 15.81 6.92
C PHE A 38 7.31 14.97 7.72
N ILE A 39 7.63 13.69 7.86
CA ILE A 39 6.88 12.73 8.67
C ILE A 39 7.70 12.37 9.91
N GLU A 40 7.07 12.26 11.08
CA GLU A 40 7.74 11.76 12.27
C GLU A 40 7.82 10.22 12.27
N PRO A 41 8.83 9.58 12.90
CA PRO A 41 8.99 8.13 12.89
C PRO A 41 7.77 7.40 13.47
N ARG A 42 7.10 8.00 14.45
CA ARG A 42 5.84 7.48 15.00
C ARG A 42 4.74 7.43 13.93
N GLU A 43 4.60 8.50 13.15
CA GLU A 43 3.60 8.57 12.07
C GLU A 43 3.93 7.56 10.97
N LEU A 44 5.22 7.38 10.66
CA LEU A 44 5.67 6.36 9.70
C LEU A 44 5.35 4.94 10.18
N ILE A 45 5.58 4.62 11.46
CA ILE A 45 5.24 3.32 12.06
C ILE A 45 3.72 3.09 12.01
N ASN A 46 2.92 4.10 12.36
CA ASN A 46 1.47 4.00 12.28
C ASN A 46 1.01 3.75 10.84
N ALA A 47 1.55 4.48 9.86
CA ALA A 47 1.25 4.28 8.45
C ALA A 47 1.63 2.86 7.98
N PHE A 48 2.75 2.33 8.46
CA PHE A 48 3.15 0.95 8.16
C PHE A 48 2.17 -0.08 8.75
N VAL A 49 1.70 0.13 9.98
CA VAL A 49 0.69 -0.74 10.62
C VAL A 49 -0.62 -0.70 9.84
N GLU A 50 -1.10 0.49 9.48
CA GLU A 50 -2.31 0.66 8.66
C GLU A 50 -2.18 -0.04 7.31
N LYS A 51 -1.05 0.15 6.61
CA LYS A 51 -0.78 -0.51 5.32
C LYS A 51 -0.73 -2.03 5.45
N SER A 52 -0.15 -2.53 6.54
CA SER A 52 -0.09 -3.97 6.83
C SER A 52 -1.47 -4.55 7.07
N TYR A 53 -2.34 -3.82 7.79
CA TYR A 53 -3.71 -4.24 8.04
C TYR A 53 -4.59 -4.19 6.79
N GLU A 54 -4.40 -3.16 5.94
CA GLU A 54 -5.02 -3.07 4.63
C GLU A 54 -4.64 -4.28 3.77
N SER A 55 -3.34 -4.59 3.68
CA SER A 55 -2.83 -5.74 2.93
C SER A 55 -3.41 -7.07 3.45
N TYR A 56 -3.46 -7.25 4.77
CA TYR A 56 -4.06 -8.44 5.39
C TYR A 56 -5.54 -8.58 5.02
N THR A 57 -6.29 -7.48 5.10
CA THR A 57 -7.73 -7.46 4.78
C THR A 57 -7.97 -7.74 3.31
N ASN A 58 -7.22 -7.12 2.41
CA ASN A 58 -7.33 -7.34 0.97
C ASN A 58 -7.05 -8.80 0.60
N LEU A 59 -5.99 -9.40 1.16
CA LEU A 59 -5.67 -10.81 0.95
C LEU A 59 -6.78 -11.74 1.45
N ARG A 60 -7.38 -11.42 2.59
CA ARG A 60 -8.51 -12.18 3.13
C ARG A 60 -9.72 -12.12 2.20
N VAL A 61 -10.11 -10.91 1.79
CA VAL A 61 -11.25 -10.71 0.88
C VAL A 61 -11.05 -11.42 -0.46
N VAL A 62 -9.86 -11.32 -1.06
CA VAL A 62 -9.56 -12.00 -2.32
C VAL A 62 -9.67 -13.52 -2.16
N LYS A 63 -9.17 -14.08 -1.06
CA LYS A 63 -9.30 -15.52 -0.78
C LYS A 63 -10.75 -15.94 -0.60
N ASP A 64 -11.54 -15.16 0.14
CA ASP A 64 -12.95 -15.44 0.37
C ASP A 64 -13.73 -15.43 -0.96
N VAL A 65 -13.54 -14.40 -1.78
CA VAL A 65 -14.16 -14.30 -3.12
C VAL A 65 -13.72 -15.44 -4.04
N THR A 66 -12.43 -15.79 -4.04
CA THR A 66 -11.93 -16.89 -4.88
C THR A 66 -12.56 -18.22 -4.47
N LYS A 67 -12.69 -18.47 -3.17
CA LYS A 67 -13.32 -19.68 -2.65
C LYS A 67 -14.81 -19.75 -3.01
N GLU A 68 -15.54 -18.64 -2.92
CA GLU A 68 -16.94 -18.58 -3.35
C GLU A 68 -17.09 -18.88 -4.85
N ILE A 69 -16.23 -18.31 -5.69
CA ILE A 69 -16.21 -18.59 -7.13
C ILE A 69 -15.95 -20.08 -7.39
N GLU A 70 -14.96 -20.68 -6.71
CA GLU A 70 -14.66 -22.11 -6.82
C GLU A 70 -15.85 -22.97 -6.40
N GLU A 71 -16.55 -22.62 -5.33
CA GLU A 71 -17.74 -23.34 -4.87
C GLU A 71 -18.91 -23.25 -5.86
N ILE A 72 -19.15 -22.07 -6.46
CA ILE A 72 -20.18 -21.88 -7.49
C ILE A 72 -19.85 -22.66 -8.77
N LEU A 73 -18.58 -22.71 -9.14
CA LEU A 73 -18.14 -23.38 -10.37
C LEU A 73 -17.92 -24.89 -10.21
N LYS A 74 -18.10 -25.46 -9.01
CA LYS A 74 -18.06 -26.91 -8.82
C LYS A 74 -19.20 -27.54 -9.65
N PRO A 75 -18.88 -28.42 -10.62
CA PRO A 75 -19.92 -29.09 -11.38
C PRO A 75 -20.79 -29.92 -10.44
N GLU A 76 -22.11 -29.77 -10.54
CA GLU A 76 -23.03 -30.74 -9.94
C GLU A 76 -22.72 -32.09 -10.58
N ASN A 77 -22.15 -33.01 -9.79
CA ASN A 77 -22.03 -34.40 -10.19
C ASN A 77 -23.46 -34.92 -10.46
N LYS A 78 -23.87 -34.90 -11.73
CA LYS A 78 -25.05 -35.59 -12.26
C LYS A 78 -24.73 -37.06 -12.50
#